data_AF-A0A2W4Z965-F1
#
_entry.id   AF-A0A2W4Z965-F1
#
_cell.length_a   1.000
_cell.length_b   1.000
_cell.length_c   1.000
_cell.angle_alpha   90.00
_cell.angle_beta   90.00
_cell.angle_gamma   90.00
#
_symmetry.space_group_name_H-M   'P 1'
#
loop_
_entity.id
_entity.type
_entity.pdbx_description
1 polymer ?
#
loop_
_entity_poly.entity_id
_entity_poly.type
_entity_poly.pdbx_seq_one_letter_code
_entity_poly.pdbx_strand_id
1 'polypeptide(L)'
;MCLLMTAPVRPPVALLTEDDARELLSRPLRKLCAEHGPTRVAKALGGIDEKTVRNARDERSMLCLDTAANLLALDPHALDGFLGHFGRRSVPLDAICDIDALPAMTGAVHKLVVASASSSDGGAALTRNELLDAKPDIRAAFDALGALLNRIDRFERGVAA
;
A
#
# COMPACT_ATOMS: atom_id res chain seq x y z
N MET A 1 6.10 15.51 44.81
CA MET A 1 6.31 14.60 43.67
C MET A 1 5.47 15.14 42.51
N CYS A 2 6.05 15.96 41.64
CA CYS A 2 5.32 16.62 40.55
C CYS A 2 5.20 15.69 39.35
N LEU A 3 3.97 15.31 38.99
CA LEU A 3 3.65 14.68 37.72
C LEU A 3 3.73 15.75 36.63
N LEU A 4 4.79 15.70 35.82
CA LEU A 4 4.85 16.44 34.56
C LEU A 4 3.82 15.80 33.61
N MET A 5 2.67 16.45 33.44
CA MET A 5 1.79 16.17 32.32
C MET A 5 2.52 16.60 31.05
N THR A 6 3.07 15.63 30.33
CA THR A 6 3.52 15.82 28.96
C THR A 6 2.29 16.11 28.11
N ALA A 7 2.17 17.36 27.63
CA ALA A 7 1.17 17.71 26.62
C ALA A 7 1.31 16.74 25.44
N PRO A 8 0.20 16.31 24.79
CA PRO A 8 0.29 15.46 23.62
C PRO A 8 1.01 16.22 22.52
N VAL A 9 2.31 15.93 22.36
CA VAL A 9 3.13 16.42 21.26
C VAL A 9 2.47 15.86 20.00
N ARG A 10 1.73 16.70 19.27
CA ARG A 10 1.29 16.33 17.92
C ARG A 10 2.56 15.97 17.16
N PRO A 11 2.67 14.74 16.62
CA PRO A 11 3.82 14.41 15.79
C PRO A 11 3.90 15.46 14.68
N PRO A 12 5.11 15.93 14.33
CA PRO A 12 5.27 16.89 13.25
C PRO A 12 4.63 16.29 12.00
N VAL A 13 3.58 16.95 11.49
CA VAL A 13 2.94 16.54 10.24
C VAL A 13 3.94 16.87 9.14
N ALA A 14 4.72 15.87 8.73
CA ALA A 14 5.58 15.99 7.57
C ALA A 14 4.69 16.14 6.33
N LEU A 15 4.54 17.38 5.87
CA LEU A 15 3.82 17.66 4.63
C LEU A 15 4.53 16.93 3.49
N LEU A 16 3.76 16.31 2.61
CA LEU A 16 4.30 15.70 1.41
C LEU A 16 4.64 16.82 0.43
N THR A 17 5.91 16.97 0.08
CA THR A 17 6.31 17.95 -0.94
C THR A 17 5.99 17.42 -2.34
N GLU A 18 5.99 18.31 -3.33
CA GLU A 18 5.79 17.90 -4.72
C GLU A 18 6.93 16.98 -5.20
N ASP A 19 8.16 17.25 -4.77
CA ASP A 19 9.34 16.45 -5.13
C ASP A 19 9.25 15.03 -4.53
N ASP A 20 8.87 14.91 -3.25
CA ASP A 20 8.67 13.62 -2.59
C ASP A 20 7.57 12.82 -3.29
N ALA A 21 6.44 13.46 -3.59
CA ALA A 21 5.32 12.81 -4.27
C ALA A 21 5.70 12.37 -5.69
N ARG A 22 6.51 13.16 -6.40
CA ARG A 22 7.04 12.81 -7.73
C ARG A 22 7.95 11.60 -7.66
N GLU A 23 8.85 11.54 -6.68
CA GLU A 23 9.72 10.39 -6.45
C GLU A 23 8.91 9.13 -6.10
N LEU A 24 7.94 9.24 -5.18
CA LEU A 24 7.12 8.11 -4.75
C LEU A 24 6.28 7.53 -5.91
N LEU A 25 5.75 8.38 -6.78
CA LEU A 25 4.99 7.96 -7.96
C LEU A 25 5.88 7.49 -9.13
N SER A 26 7.16 7.86 -9.19
CA SER A 26 8.08 7.41 -10.24
C SER A 26 8.38 5.91 -10.13
N ARG A 27 8.42 5.37 -8.90
CA ARG A 27 8.73 3.96 -8.60
C ARG A 27 7.76 2.97 -9.26
N PRO A 28 6.43 3.04 -9.04
CA PRO A 28 5.48 2.15 -9.73
C PRO A 28 5.50 2.37 -11.24
N LEU A 29 5.69 3.61 -11.72
CA LEU A 29 5.80 3.90 -13.15
C LEU A 29 7.00 3.22 -13.81
N ARG A 30 8.17 3.20 -13.14
CA ARG A 30 9.37 2.49 -13.64
C ARG A 30 9.10 1.00 -13.80
N LYS A 31 8.49 0.37 -12.79
CA LYS A 31 8.10 -1.04 -12.82
C LYS A 31 7.12 -1.32 -13.97
N LEU A 32 6.01 -0.58 -14.02
CA LEU A 32 4.96 -0.77 -15.03
C LEU A 32 5.46 -0.50 -16.45
N CYS A 33 6.32 0.51 -16.64
CA CYS A 33 6.93 0.78 -17.94
C CYS A 33 7.91 -0.31 -18.37
N ALA A 34 8.62 -0.95 -17.42
CA ALA A 34 9.49 -2.08 -17.72
C ALA A 34 8.67 -3.33 -18.09
N GLU A 35 7.54 -3.55 -17.44
CA GLU A 35 6.67 -4.72 -17.65
C GLU A 35 5.80 -4.62 -18.90
N HIS A 36 5.23 -3.44 -19.18
CA HIS A 36 4.22 -3.27 -20.23
C HIS A 36 4.65 -2.32 -21.36
N GLY A 37 5.74 -1.58 -21.18
CA GLY A 37 6.15 -0.52 -22.09
C GLY A 37 5.38 0.80 -21.86
N PRO A 38 6.03 1.96 -22.09
CA PRO A 38 5.45 3.26 -21.78
C PRO A 38 4.19 3.58 -22.60
N THR A 39 4.11 3.12 -23.85
CA THR A 39 2.93 3.34 -24.71
C THR A 39 1.67 2.66 -24.17
N ARG A 40 1.79 1.44 -23.64
CA ARG A 40 0.62 0.71 -23.09
C ARG A 40 0.18 1.31 -21.77
N VAL A 41 1.14 1.69 -20.92
CA VAL A 41 0.87 2.41 -19.67
C VAL A 41 0.13 3.72 -19.98
N ALA A 42 0.59 4.50 -20.96
CA ALA A 42 -0.05 5.77 -21.34
C ALA A 42 -1.53 5.60 -21.74
N LYS A 43 -1.85 4.55 -22.50
CA LYS A 43 -3.24 4.20 -22.85
C LYS A 43 -4.07 3.84 -21.62
N ALA A 44 -3.52 3.02 -20.73
CA ALA A 44 -4.21 2.59 -19.51
C ALA A 44 -4.47 3.74 -18.53
N LEU A 45 -3.61 4.77 -18.52
CA LEU A 45 -3.75 5.95 -17.68
C LEU A 45 -4.77 6.98 -18.18
N GLY A 46 -5.72 6.57 -19.04
CA GLY A 46 -6.74 7.45 -19.62
C GLY A 46 -6.35 8.03 -20.97
N GLY A 47 -5.42 7.40 -21.70
CA GLY A 47 -5.05 7.82 -23.06
C GLY A 47 -4.14 9.06 -23.10
N ILE A 48 -3.30 9.26 -22.09
CA ILE A 48 -2.33 10.37 -22.08
C ILE A 48 -1.19 10.12 -23.07
N ASP A 49 -0.42 11.17 -23.36
CA ASP A 49 0.75 11.05 -24.23
C ASP A 49 1.88 10.23 -23.58
N GLU A 50 2.59 9.44 -24.39
CA GLU A 50 3.71 8.61 -23.93
C GLU A 50 4.85 9.45 -23.33
N LYS A 51 5.07 10.68 -23.82
CA LYS A 51 6.07 11.59 -23.26
C LYS A 51 5.72 12.01 -21.84
N THR A 52 4.43 12.18 -21.52
CA THR A 52 3.97 12.51 -20.17
C THR A 52 4.31 11.38 -19.20
N VAL A 53 4.08 10.12 -19.60
CA VAL A 53 4.48 8.95 -18.79
C VAL A 53 5.99 8.91 -18.59
N ARG A 54 6.78 9.14 -19.64
CA ARG A 54 8.25 9.15 -19.54
C ARG A 54 8.76 10.27 -18.64
N ASN A 55 8.22 11.48 -18.78
CA ASN A 55 8.59 12.62 -17.93
C ASN A 55 8.26 12.34 -16.46
N ALA A 56 7.10 11.74 -16.16
CA ALA A 56 6.74 11.38 -14.80
C ALA A 56 7.64 10.27 -14.22
N ARG A 57 7.93 9.23 -15.02
CA ARG A 57 8.85 8.15 -14.66
C ARG A 57 10.27 8.65 -14.37
N ASP A 58 10.71 9.65 -15.13
CA ASP A 58 12.04 10.25 -15.03
C ASP A 58 12.05 11.46 -14.08
N GLU A 59 10.99 11.65 -13.29
CA GLU A 59 10.85 12.68 -12.25
C GLU A 59 10.99 14.13 -12.78
N ARG A 60 10.69 14.35 -14.06
CA ARG A 60 10.67 15.67 -14.70
C ARG A 60 9.35 16.42 -14.51
N SER A 61 8.27 15.69 -14.28
CA SER A 61 6.93 16.25 -14.04
C SER A 61 6.13 15.34 -13.12
N MET A 62 5.11 15.87 -12.48
CA MET A 62 4.15 15.06 -11.71
C MET A 62 2.98 14.62 -12.60
N LEU A 63 2.40 13.45 -12.32
CA LEU A 63 1.09 13.08 -12.86
C LEU A 63 -0.02 13.82 -12.10
N CYS A 64 -1.07 14.24 -12.82
CA CYS A 64 -2.30 14.69 -12.17
C CYS A 64 -2.91 13.54 -11.34
N LEU A 65 -3.66 13.90 -10.29
CA LEU A 65 -4.19 12.93 -9.32
C LEU A 65 -5.05 11.84 -9.96
N ASP A 66 -5.91 12.22 -10.91
CA ASP A 66 -6.74 11.33 -11.70
C ASP A 66 -5.89 10.31 -12.49
N THR A 67 -4.84 10.79 -13.13
CA THR A 67 -3.91 9.96 -13.92
C THR A 67 -3.10 9.05 -13.00
N ALA A 68 -2.65 9.53 -11.85
CA ALA A 68 -1.96 8.73 -10.84
C ALA A 68 -2.90 7.65 -10.26
N ALA A 69 -4.16 7.97 -10.00
CA ALA A 69 -5.16 7.02 -9.52
C ALA A 69 -5.39 5.86 -10.50
N ASN A 70 -5.35 6.14 -11.82
CA ASN A 70 -5.48 5.11 -12.85
C ASN A 70 -4.36 4.05 -12.82
N LEU A 71 -3.24 4.30 -12.14
CA LEU A 71 -2.19 3.27 -11.94
C LEU A 71 -2.74 2.03 -11.22
N LEU A 72 -3.76 2.20 -10.36
CA LEU A 72 -4.39 1.11 -9.62
C LEU A 72 -5.06 0.06 -10.55
N ALA A 73 -5.40 0.44 -11.78
CA ALA A 73 -5.94 -0.48 -12.77
C ALA A 73 -4.88 -1.47 -13.32
N LEU A 74 -3.60 -1.11 -13.23
CA LEU A 74 -2.47 -1.95 -13.68
C LEU A 74 -1.78 -2.66 -12.51
N ASP A 75 -1.60 -1.97 -11.39
CA ASP A 75 -1.04 -2.53 -10.16
C ASP A 75 -1.87 -2.02 -8.97
N PRO A 76 -2.65 -2.90 -8.29
CA PRO A 76 -3.48 -2.52 -7.15
C PRO A 76 -2.71 -1.86 -5.99
N HIS A 77 -1.38 -1.98 -5.97
CA HIS A 77 -0.51 -1.40 -4.95
C HIS A 77 0.34 -0.24 -5.46
N ALA A 78 0.07 0.27 -6.66
CA ALA A 78 0.84 1.35 -7.26
C ALA A 78 0.95 2.59 -6.36
N LEU A 79 -0.10 2.89 -5.57
CA LEU A 79 -0.13 4.04 -4.69
C LEU A 79 0.34 3.76 -3.26
N ASP A 80 0.72 2.52 -2.91
CA ASP A 80 1.11 2.18 -1.53
C ASP A 80 2.33 2.98 -1.06
N GLY A 81 3.27 3.30 -1.96
CA GLY A 81 4.41 4.17 -1.63
C GLY A 81 3.99 5.60 -1.28
N PHE A 82 3.08 6.16 -2.09
CA PHE A 82 2.53 7.51 -1.88
C PHE A 82 1.69 7.58 -0.59
N LEU A 83 0.80 6.61 -0.38
CA LEU A 83 -0.05 6.54 0.82
C LEU A 83 0.76 6.19 2.08
N GLY A 84 1.85 5.45 1.92
CA GLY A 84 2.76 5.05 2.99
C GLY A 84 3.41 6.22 3.71
N HIS A 85 3.59 7.36 3.03
CA HIS A 85 4.02 8.62 3.66
C HIS A 85 3.12 9.03 4.83
N PHE A 86 1.82 8.73 4.73
CA PHE A 86 0.82 9.02 5.76
C PHE A 86 0.50 7.81 6.64
N GLY A 87 1.29 6.73 6.57
CA GLY A 87 0.99 5.47 7.25
C GLY A 87 -0.29 4.81 6.75
N ARG A 88 -0.71 5.11 5.52
CA ARG A 88 -1.89 4.55 4.86
C ARG A 88 -1.48 3.62 3.73
N ARG A 89 -2.44 2.88 3.20
CA ARG A 89 -2.25 1.99 2.06
C ARG A 89 -3.57 1.80 1.32
N SER A 90 -3.49 1.41 0.06
CA SER A 90 -4.66 1.12 -0.75
C SER A 90 -5.17 -0.30 -0.44
N VAL A 91 -6.49 -0.46 -0.33
CA VAL A 91 -7.16 -1.75 -0.19
C VAL A 91 -8.40 -1.73 -1.09
N PRO A 92 -8.65 -2.78 -1.90
CA PRO A 92 -9.85 -2.86 -2.74
C PRO A 92 -11.13 -2.74 -1.91
N LEU A 93 -12.13 -2.03 -2.44
CA LEU A 93 -13.45 -1.93 -1.81
C LEU A 93 -14.15 -3.29 -1.75
N ASP A 94 -14.12 -4.00 -2.87
CA ASP A 94 -14.70 -5.35 -3.05
C ASP A 94 -13.67 -6.45 -2.76
N ALA A 95 -12.71 -6.21 -1.86
CA ALA A 95 -11.88 -7.30 -1.36
C ALA A 95 -12.83 -8.43 -0.90
N ILE A 96 -12.73 -9.59 -1.55
CA ILE A 96 -13.79 -10.61 -1.49
C ILE A 96 -13.91 -11.13 -0.06
N CYS A 97 -15.07 -10.86 0.56
CA CYS A 97 -15.42 -11.30 1.90
C CYS A 97 -15.95 -12.76 1.93
N ASP A 98 -15.91 -13.47 0.79
CA ASP A 98 -16.33 -14.88 0.70
C ASP A 98 -15.18 -15.86 0.97
N ILE A 99 -13.94 -15.38 0.98
CA ILE A 99 -12.82 -16.15 1.51
C ILE A 99 -12.83 -15.90 3.02
N ASP A 100 -12.99 -16.97 3.79
CA ASP A 100 -12.82 -16.91 5.24
C ASP A 100 -11.53 -16.12 5.55
N ALA A 101 -11.65 -15.03 6.31
CA ALA A 101 -10.50 -14.22 6.69
C ALA A 101 -9.56 -15.02 7.59
N LEU A 102 -10.07 -16.08 8.25
CA LEU A 102 -9.31 -16.89 9.19
C LEU A 102 -8.09 -17.55 8.53
N PRO A 103 -8.16 -18.29 7.40
CA PRO A 103 -6.97 -18.83 6.75
C PRO A 103 -5.87 -17.81 6.46
N ALA A 104 -6.21 -16.64 5.91
CA ALA A 104 -5.24 -15.60 5.59
C ALA A 104 -4.62 -15.02 6.87
N MET A 105 -5.44 -14.74 7.88
CA MET A 105 -4.97 -14.27 9.18
C MET A 105 -4.12 -15.32 9.91
N THR A 106 -4.54 -16.59 9.90
CA THR A 106 -3.81 -17.71 10.50
C THR A 106 -2.47 -17.91 9.83
N GLY A 107 -2.39 -17.83 8.50
CA GLY A 107 -1.12 -17.88 7.76
C GLY A 107 -0.18 -16.76 8.17
N ALA A 108 -0.67 -15.51 8.18
CA ALA A 108 0.12 -14.35 8.59
C ALA A 108 0.60 -14.46 10.05
N VAL A 109 -0.28 -14.84 10.98
CA VAL A 109 0.07 -15.04 12.40
C VAL A 109 1.08 -16.18 12.55
N HIS A 110 0.89 -17.30 11.86
CA HIS A 110 1.81 -18.43 11.91
C HIS A 110 3.21 -18.03 11.45
N LYS A 111 3.33 -17.33 10.30
CA LYS A 111 4.60 -16.83 9.77
C LYS A 111 5.30 -15.90 10.74
N LEU A 112 4.56 -14.97 11.37
CA LEU A 112 5.11 -14.06 12.38
C LEU A 112 5.59 -14.81 13.62
N VAL A 113 4.81 -15.76 14.11
CA VAL A 113 5.18 -16.58 15.28
C VAL A 113 6.46 -17.36 15.00
N VAL A 114 6.55 -18.04 13.83
CA VAL A 114 7.74 -18.80 13.43
C VAL A 114 8.97 -17.89 13.31
N ALA A 115 8.84 -16.73 12.64
CA ALA A 115 9.95 -15.81 12.46
C ALA A 115 10.41 -15.14 13.77
N SER A 116 9.50 -14.99 14.74
CA SER A 116 9.80 -14.43 16.08
C SER A 116 10.30 -15.47 17.09
N ALA A 117 10.31 -16.75 16.73
CA ALA A 117 10.76 -17.80 17.63
C ALA A 117 12.27 -17.67 17.88
N SER A 118 12.72 -17.90 19.12
CA SER A 118 14.15 -17.86 19.46
C SER A 118 15.01 -18.86 18.66
N SER A 119 14.39 -19.85 18.03
CA SER A 119 15.00 -20.84 17.14
C SER A 119 14.95 -20.47 15.65
N SER A 120 14.44 -19.29 15.27
CA SER A 120 14.44 -18.83 13.89
C SER A 120 15.84 -18.37 13.45
N ASP A 121 16.03 -18.13 12.15
CA ASP A 121 17.32 -17.68 11.59
C ASP A 121 17.75 -16.33 12.17
N GLY A 122 16.81 -15.46 12.54
CA GLY A 122 17.06 -14.18 13.21
C GLY A 122 17.05 -14.23 14.74
N GLY A 123 16.68 -15.36 15.33
CA GLY A 123 16.37 -15.47 16.75
C GLY A 123 15.26 -14.51 17.16
N ALA A 124 15.54 -13.59 18.08
CA ALA A 124 14.54 -12.64 18.59
C ALA A 124 14.24 -11.45 17.66
N ALA A 125 15.01 -11.27 16.57
CA ALA A 125 14.85 -10.14 15.65
C ALA A 125 14.46 -10.64 14.25
N LEU A 126 13.40 -10.07 13.66
CA LEU A 126 12.94 -10.43 12.31
C LEU A 126 13.98 -10.05 11.25
N THR A 127 14.48 -11.03 10.51
CA THR A 127 15.41 -10.81 9.39
C THR A 127 14.69 -10.30 8.15
N ARG A 128 15.48 -9.72 7.23
CA ARG A 128 14.97 -9.27 5.92
C ARG A 128 14.30 -10.40 5.13
N ASN A 129 14.85 -11.61 5.16
CA ASN A 129 14.32 -12.73 4.37
C ASN A 129 13.00 -13.22 4.95
N GLU A 130 12.88 -13.32 6.27
CA GLU A 130 11.63 -13.68 6.96
C GLU A 130 10.52 -12.65 6.68
N LEU A 131 10.85 -11.36 6.66
CA LEU A 131 9.89 -10.30 6.32
C LEU A 131 9.41 -10.38 4.86
N LEU A 132 10.32 -10.69 3.93
CA LEU A 132 9.96 -10.83 2.52
C LEU A 132 9.15 -12.10 2.25
N ASP A 133 9.43 -13.20 2.97
CA ASP A 133 8.69 -14.45 2.90
C ASP A 133 7.28 -14.34 3.50
N ALA A 134 7.11 -13.60 4.60
CA ALA A 134 5.80 -13.39 5.23
C ALA A 134 4.92 -12.35 4.50
N LYS A 135 5.50 -11.54 3.61
CA LYS A 135 4.81 -10.47 2.89
C LYS A 135 3.51 -10.89 2.19
N PRO A 136 3.44 -11.98 1.39
CA PRO A 136 2.20 -12.37 0.72
C PRO A 136 1.08 -12.72 1.71
N ASP A 137 1.38 -13.49 2.76
CA ASP A 137 0.39 -13.88 3.78
C ASP A 137 -0.11 -12.66 4.56
N ILE A 138 0.82 -11.80 4.99
CA ILE A 138 0.49 -10.54 5.68
C ILE A 138 -0.40 -9.68 4.78
N ARG A 139 -0.10 -9.60 3.48
CA ARG A 139 -0.92 -8.83 2.52
C ARG A 139 -2.34 -9.39 2.42
N ALA A 140 -2.47 -10.69 2.24
CA ALA A 140 -3.77 -11.36 2.16
C ALA A 140 -4.63 -11.13 3.42
N ALA A 141 -4.04 -11.25 4.61
CA ALA A 141 -4.74 -11.00 5.87
C ALA A 141 -5.26 -9.58 5.96
N PHE A 142 -4.45 -8.63 5.53
CA PHE A 142 -4.74 -7.22 5.53
C PHE A 142 -5.85 -6.82 4.54
N ASP A 143 -5.90 -7.45 3.37
CA ASP A 143 -6.95 -7.24 2.38
C ASP A 143 -8.28 -7.84 2.89
N ALA A 144 -8.22 -9.02 3.51
CA ALA A 144 -9.38 -9.64 4.16
C ALA A 144 -9.95 -8.78 5.32
N LEU A 145 -9.08 -8.17 6.14
CA LEU A 145 -9.52 -7.23 7.19
C LEU A 145 -10.13 -5.96 6.60
N GLY A 146 -9.58 -5.44 5.49
CA GLY A 146 -10.17 -4.29 4.80
C GLY A 146 -11.56 -4.58 4.24
N ALA A 147 -11.78 -5.78 3.70
CA ALA A 147 -13.10 -6.24 3.25
C ALA A 147 -14.13 -6.20 4.39
N LEU A 148 -13.75 -6.72 5.57
CA LEU A 148 -14.62 -6.73 6.75
C LEU A 148 -14.95 -5.31 7.23
N LEU A 149 -13.97 -4.41 7.27
CA LEU A 149 -14.20 -3.00 7.60
C LEU A 149 -15.15 -2.33 6.61
N ASN A 150 -14.96 -2.54 5.30
CA ASN A 150 -15.88 -2.00 4.30
C ASN A 150 -17.32 -2.51 4.48
N ARG A 151 -17.49 -3.78 4.87
CA ARG A 151 -18.81 -4.34 5.19
C ARG A 151 -19.44 -3.67 6.41
N ILE A 152 -18.66 -3.40 7.46
CA ILE A 152 -19.11 -2.62 8.62
C ILE A 152 -19.55 -1.22 8.17
N ASP A 153 -18.74 -0.52 7.38
CA ASP A 153 -19.08 0.82 6.89
C ASP A 153 -20.34 0.84 6.00
N ARG A 154 -20.63 -0.26 5.28
CA ARG A 154 -21.88 -0.39 4.51
C ARG A 154 -23.09 -0.50 5.43
N PHE A 155 -22.99 -1.28 6.51
CA PHE A 155 -24.04 -1.36 7.53
C PHE A 155 -24.27 0.00 8.21
N GLU A 156 -23.21 0.72 8.58
CA GLU A 156 -23.32 2.05 9.20
C GLU A 156 -23.98 3.09 8.28
N ARG A 157 -23.75 2.97 6.97
CA ARG A 157 -24.37 3.83 5.94
C ARG A 157 -25.80 3.41 5.57
N GLY A 158 -26.34 2.35 6.16
CA GLY A 158 -27.70 1.86 5.88
C GLY A 158 -27.85 1.25 4.47
N VAL A 159 -26.75 0.87 3.83
CA VAL A 159 -26.76 0.19 2.54
C VAL A 159 -26.80 -1.31 2.83
N ALA A 160 -27.84 -2.01 2.35
CA ALA A 160 -27.97 -3.46 2.53
C ALA A 160 -26.71 -4.18 2.00
N ALA A 161 -26.21 -5.14 2.79
CA ALA A 161 -24.95 -5.85 2.56
C ALA A 161 -24.90 -6.65 1.27
#